data_AF-A0A2E8PTZ8-F1
#
_entry.id   AF-A0A2E8PTZ8-F1
#
_cell.length_a   1.000
_cell.length_b   1.000
_cell.length_c   1.000
_cell.angle_alpha   90.00
_cell.angle_beta   90.00
_cell.angle_gamma   90.00
#
_symmetry.space_group_name_H-M   'P 1'
#
loop_
_entity.id
_entity.type
_entity.pdbx_description
1 polymer ?
#
loop_
_entity_poly.entity_id
_entity_poly.type
_entity_poly.pdbx_seq_one_letter_code
_entity_poly.pdbx_strand_id
1 'polypeptide(L)'
;MKSFKTSIFFLLCALAVQCSSTEDTLRELQEIPPEFKQSGMISSNTYQVYMQIFATTRQEAQVNGLKKGRLRAMELITREPFLPRYPTYQGKVKLEAIINNYGRVVRVDPINDEYWGVVFQVHKIGLREEFKRIW
;
A
#
# COMPACT_ATOMS: atom_id res chain seq x y z
N MET A 1 -22.86 -77.62 14.12
CA MET A 1 -24.13 -76.88 14.27
C MET A 1 -24.00 -75.52 13.55
N LYS A 2 -24.87 -75.31 12.54
CA LYS A 2 -25.40 -74.04 11.94
C LYS A 2 -24.39 -72.88 11.72
N SER A 3 -23.90 -72.57 10.50
CA SER A 3 -24.51 -72.00 9.27
C SER A 3 -25.13 -70.61 9.41
N PHE A 4 -24.59 -69.63 8.65
CA PHE A 4 -25.21 -68.55 7.82
C PHE A 4 -24.04 -67.57 7.47
N LYS A 5 -23.43 -67.45 6.27
CA LYS A 5 -23.89 -67.03 4.90
C LYS A 5 -24.87 -65.85 5.01
N THR A 6 -24.71 -64.64 4.45
CA THR A 6 -24.43 -64.15 3.08
C THR A 6 -24.50 -62.59 3.18
N SER A 7 -23.74 -61.71 2.52
CA SER A 7 -23.82 -61.22 1.12
C SER A 7 -22.85 -60.00 1.01
N ILE A 8 -21.87 -59.95 0.10
CA ILE A 8 -21.88 -59.34 -1.27
C ILE A 8 -22.20 -57.82 -1.23
N PHE A 9 -21.21 -56.91 -1.27
CA PHE A 9 -20.47 -56.37 -2.45
C PHE A 9 -21.34 -55.59 -3.45
N PHE A 10 -21.34 -54.24 -3.35
CA PHE A 10 -21.52 -53.27 -4.44
C PHE A 10 -20.79 -51.97 -4.00
N LEU A 11 -19.63 -51.58 -4.53
CA LEU A 11 -19.31 -50.95 -5.83
C LEU A 11 -19.68 -49.44 -5.90
N LEU A 12 -18.68 -48.60 -6.23
CA LEU A 12 -18.70 -47.18 -6.65
C LEU A 12 -19.04 -46.13 -5.57
N CYS A 13 -18.28 -45.05 -5.37
CA CYS A 13 -17.60 -44.18 -6.33
C CYS A 13 -16.20 -43.76 -5.83
N ALA A 14 -15.19 -44.04 -6.65
CA ALA A 14 -14.03 -43.16 -6.75
C ALA A 14 -14.45 -41.95 -7.60
N LEU A 15 -14.49 -40.76 -7.01
CA LEU A 15 -14.43 -39.48 -7.73
C LEU A 15 -13.67 -38.50 -6.85
N ALA A 16 -12.43 -38.23 -7.25
CA ALA A 16 -11.73 -37.02 -6.89
C ALA A 16 -12.48 -35.81 -7.46
N VAL A 17 -12.90 -34.88 -6.60
CA VAL A 17 -13.20 -33.47 -6.94
C VAL A 17 -12.92 -32.64 -5.68
N GLN A 18 -11.66 -32.25 -5.45
CA GLN A 18 -11.23 -30.83 -5.48
C GLN A 18 -12.35 -29.82 -5.80
N CYS A 19 -12.82 -29.06 -4.81
CA CYS A 19 -13.35 -27.70 -4.99
C CYS A 19 -13.69 -27.08 -3.63
N SER A 20 -13.28 -25.89 -3.24
CA SER A 20 -12.14 -25.07 -3.62
C SER A 20 -11.99 -24.10 -2.45
N SER A 21 -10.77 -23.96 -1.96
CA SER A 21 -10.35 -22.97 -0.97
C SER A 21 -10.36 -21.55 -1.54
N THR A 22 -11.32 -21.21 -2.40
CA THR A 22 -11.25 -20.03 -3.27
C THR A 22 -11.54 -18.71 -2.56
N GLU A 23 -12.07 -18.70 -1.33
CA GLU A 23 -12.27 -17.44 -0.62
C GLU A 23 -11.01 -16.93 0.07
N ASP A 24 -10.11 -17.81 0.52
CA ASP A 24 -8.84 -17.39 1.13
C ASP A 24 -7.71 -17.21 0.10
N THR A 25 -7.76 -17.93 -1.04
CA THR A 25 -6.77 -17.78 -2.11
C THR A 25 -7.02 -16.56 -3.02
N LEU A 26 -8.22 -15.96 -3.03
CA LEU A 26 -8.50 -14.74 -3.83
C LEU A 26 -8.08 -13.42 -3.15
N ARG A 27 -7.49 -13.50 -1.95
CA ARG A 27 -6.68 -12.40 -1.40
C ARG A 27 -5.22 -12.44 -1.86
N GLU A 28 -4.85 -13.38 -2.74
CA GLU A 28 -3.60 -13.29 -3.49
C GLU A 28 -3.69 -12.12 -4.47
N LEU A 29 -2.82 -11.12 -4.23
CA LEU A 29 -2.50 -10.08 -5.19
C LEU A 29 -3.69 -9.21 -5.62
N GLN A 30 -4.43 -8.63 -4.67
CA GLN A 30 -5.00 -7.32 -4.97
C GLN A 30 -3.84 -6.34 -5.15
N GLU A 31 -3.26 -6.37 -6.34
CA GLU A 31 -2.25 -5.42 -6.77
C GLU A 31 -2.75 -4.03 -6.41
N ILE A 32 -1.84 -3.20 -5.89
CA ILE A 32 -2.09 -1.79 -5.69
C ILE A 32 -2.71 -1.25 -6.99
N PRO A 33 -3.95 -0.74 -6.96
CA PRO A 33 -4.59 -0.26 -8.18
C PRO A 33 -3.67 0.75 -8.88
N PRO A 34 -3.60 0.77 -10.23
CA PRO A 34 -2.60 1.57 -10.95
C PRO A 34 -2.54 3.05 -10.52
N GLU A 35 -3.68 3.64 -10.13
CA GLU A 35 -3.80 4.99 -9.60
C GLU A 35 -3.01 5.23 -8.30
N PHE A 36 -2.82 4.19 -7.49
CA PHE A 36 -2.04 4.25 -6.26
C PHE A 36 -0.54 4.02 -6.50
N LYS A 37 -0.13 3.55 -7.68
CA LYS A 37 1.28 3.43 -8.09
C LYS A 37 1.85 4.76 -8.62
N GLN A 38 1.03 5.81 -8.70
CA GLN A 38 1.46 7.15 -9.11
C GLN A 38 1.83 8.02 -7.91
N SER A 39 2.96 8.72 -8.04
CA SER A 39 3.42 9.75 -7.08
C SER A 39 3.22 11.15 -7.65
N GLY A 40 3.22 12.16 -6.78
CA GLY A 40 3.04 13.56 -7.22
C GLY A 40 1.60 13.93 -7.53
N MET A 41 0.66 13.03 -7.26
CA MET A 41 -0.75 13.33 -7.38
C MET A 41 -1.18 14.23 -6.21
N ILE A 42 -1.41 15.51 -6.51
CA ILE A 42 -2.01 16.45 -5.58
C ILE A 42 -3.49 16.64 -5.90
N SER A 43 -4.35 16.34 -4.93
CA SER A 43 -5.73 16.84 -4.90
C SER A 43 -5.80 18.10 -4.04
N SER A 44 -6.98 18.69 -3.88
CA SER A 44 -7.19 19.83 -2.98
C SER A 44 -6.66 19.58 -1.56
N ASN A 45 -6.69 18.32 -1.11
CA ASN A 45 -6.44 17.94 0.28
C ASN A 45 -5.36 16.86 0.48
N THR A 46 -4.91 16.18 -0.59
CA THR A 46 -4.04 15.01 -0.45
C THR A 46 -2.87 15.10 -1.41
N TYR A 47 -1.67 14.77 -0.91
CA TYR A 47 -0.50 14.52 -1.73
C TYR A 47 -0.07 13.08 -1.58
N GLN A 48 0.05 12.34 -2.68
CA GLN A 48 0.39 10.92 -2.68
C GLN A 48 1.82 10.64 -3.14
N VAL A 49 2.47 9.72 -2.43
CA VAL A 49 3.76 9.15 -2.76
C VAL A 49 3.63 7.64 -2.76
N TYR A 50 3.93 7.03 -3.91
CA TYR A 50 4.13 5.59 -4.03
C TYR A 50 5.63 5.28 -4.03
N MET A 51 6.01 4.22 -3.33
CA MET A 51 7.38 3.74 -3.32
C MET A 51 7.45 2.25 -3.04
N GLN A 52 8.53 1.64 -3.53
CA GLN A 52 8.90 0.27 -3.20
C GLN A 52 9.99 0.30 -2.14
N ILE A 53 9.87 -0.53 -1.11
CA ILE A 53 10.84 -0.60 -0.02
C ILE A 53 11.19 -2.04 0.29
N PHE A 54 12.47 -2.27 0.61
CA PHE A 54 12.91 -3.52 1.19
C PHE A 54 12.40 -3.64 2.63
N ALA A 55 11.82 -4.80 2.97
CA ALA A 55 11.42 -5.16 4.33
C ALA A 55 11.11 -6.66 4.44
N THR A 56 11.42 -7.25 5.59
CA THR A 56 11.15 -8.66 5.90
C THR A 56 9.72 -8.91 6.38
N THR A 57 9.05 -7.86 6.88
CA THR A 57 7.68 -7.94 7.40
C THR A 57 6.85 -6.74 6.97
N ARG A 58 5.52 -6.90 6.95
CA ARG A 58 4.59 -5.78 6.72
C ARG A 58 4.76 -4.64 7.73
N GLN A 59 5.02 -4.97 9.00
CA GLN A 59 5.22 -3.99 10.06
C GLN A 59 6.49 -3.16 9.81
N GLU A 60 7.58 -3.83 9.44
CA GLU A 60 8.82 -3.18 9.05
C GLU A 60 8.60 -2.29 7.82
N ALA A 61 7.89 -2.79 6.81
CA ALA A 61 7.52 -2.02 5.63
C ALA A 61 6.72 -0.76 6.02
N GLN A 62 5.78 -0.85 6.95
CA GLN A 62 5.02 0.31 7.42
C GLN A 62 5.91 1.36 8.11
N VAL A 63 6.82 0.93 9.00
CA VAL A 63 7.74 1.85 9.72
C VAL A 63 8.74 2.49 8.76
N ASN A 64 9.39 1.69 7.92
CA ASN A 64 10.32 2.16 6.90
C ASN A 64 9.60 3.06 5.88
N GLY A 65 8.37 2.69 5.54
CA GLY A 65 7.47 3.43 4.67
C GLY A 65 7.12 4.81 5.20
N LEU A 66 6.89 4.94 6.51
CA LEU A 66 6.64 6.25 7.11
C LEU A 66 7.88 7.14 7.03
N LYS A 67 9.05 6.61 7.38
CA LYS A 67 10.31 7.36 7.37
C LYS A 67 10.71 7.79 5.95
N LYS A 68 10.74 6.85 5.01
CA LYS A 68 11.11 7.11 3.60
C LYS A 68 10.04 7.95 2.90
N GLY A 69 8.77 7.75 3.22
CA GLY A 69 7.66 8.50 2.62
C GLY A 69 7.73 10.00 2.90
N ARG A 70 8.11 10.39 4.12
CA ARG A 70 8.34 11.80 4.48
C ARG A 70 9.44 12.46 3.65
N LEU A 71 10.58 11.78 3.54
CA LEU A 71 11.72 12.28 2.74
C LEU A 71 11.34 12.40 1.26
N ARG A 72 10.67 11.38 0.72
CA ARG A 72 10.26 11.37 -0.68
C ARG A 72 9.16 12.39 -0.98
N ALA A 73 8.23 12.62 -0.05
CA ALA A 73 7.24 13.68 -0.17
C ALA A 73 7.91 15.05 -0.22
N MET A 74 8.89 15.32 0.64
CA MET A 74 9.64 16.57 0.63
C MET A 74 10.33 16.80 -0.73
N GLU A 75 11.02 15.78 -1.23
CA GLU A 75 11.70 15.84 -2.53
C GLU A 75 10.72 16.11 -3.68
N LEU A 76 9.61 15.39 -3.73
CA LEU A 76 8.67 15.50 -4.85
C LEU A 76 7.88 16.81 -4.80
N ILE A 77 7.37 17.22 -3.63
CA ILE A 77 6.63 18.49 -3.48
C ILE A 77 7.51 19.67 -3.90
N THR A 78 8.80 19.68 -3.54
CA THR A 78 9.72 20.77 -3.91
C THR A 78 10.03 20.85 -5.41
N ARG A 79 9.64 19.84 -6.19
CA ARG A 79 9.84 19.74 -7.64
C ARG A 79 8.53 19.86 -8.44
N GLU A 80 7.39 20.04 -7.78
CA GLU A 80 6.11 20.17 -8.46
C GLU A 80 6.09 21.41 -9.37
N PRO A 81 5.65 21.30 -10.62
CA PRO A 81 5.75 22.38 -11.60
C PRO A 81 4.82 23.57 -11.32
N PHE A 82 3.78 23.38 -10.50
CA PHE A 82 2.82 24.43 -10.13
C PHE A 82 3.20 25.20 -8.87
N LEU A 83 4.31 24.82 -8.21
CA LEU A 83 4.87 25.56 -7.08
C LEU A 83 6.07 26.37 -7.58
N PRO A 84 6.38 27.53 -6.97
CA PRO A 84 7.56 28.28 -7.37
C PRO A 84 8.84 27.43 -7.23
N ARG A 85 9.92 27.76 -7.94
CA ARG A 85 11.16 26.98 -7.82
C ARG A 85 11.88 27.36 -6.53
N TYR A 86 12.26 26.36 -5.74
CA TYR A 86 13.05 26.46 -4.50
C TYR A 86 12.36 27.23 -3.35
N PRO A 87 11.81 26.53 -2.35
CA PRO A 87 11.23 27.22 -1.20
C PRO A 87 12.32 27.89 -0.35
N THR A 88 11.96 29.02 0.28
CA THR A 88 12.78 29.68 1.30
C THR A 88 13.10 28.72 2.46
N TYR A 89 14.09 29.05 3.30
CA TYR A 89 14.39 28.23 4.48
C TYR A 89 13.16 28.06 5.39
N GLN A 90 12.44 29.15 5.67
CA GLN A 90 11.20 29.10 6.44
C GLN A 90 10.12 28.27 5.73
N GLY A 91 10.04 28.35 4.41
CA GLY A 91 9.16 27.52 3.61
C GLY A 91 9.46 26.03 3.77
N LYS A 92 10.74 25.64 3.71
CA LYS A 92 11.15 24.25 3.94
C LYS A 92 10.76 23.74 5.33
N VAL A 93 10.95 24.55 6.37
CA VAL A 93 10.57 24.19 7.75
C VAL A 93 9.06 23.99 7.88
N LYS A 94 8.24 24.87 7.28
CA LYS A 94 6.78 24.74 7.28
C LYS A 94 6.33 23.50 6.49
N LEU A 95 6.93 23.26 5.34
CA LEU A 95 6.63 22.07 4.52
C LEU A 95 6.95 20.79 5.27
N GLU A 96 8.12 20.71 5.90
CA GLU A 96 8.52 19.59 6.74
C GLU A 96 7.54 19.37 7.90
N ALA A 97 7.11 20.44 8.58
CA ALA A 97 6.12 20.34 9.65
C ALA A 97 4.78 19.76 9.15
N ILE A 98 4.31 20.18 7.97
CA ILE A 98 3.08 19.61 7.38
C ILE A 98 3.27 18.13 7.07
N ILE A 99 4.36 17.76 6.40
CA ILE A 99 4.64 16.35 6.05
C ILE A 99 4.73 15.49 7.31
N ASN A 100 5.36 15.98 8.38
CA ASN A 100 5.51 15.24 9.63
C ASN A 100 4.18 15.09 10.38
N ASN A 101 3.37 16.15 10.45
CA ASN A 101 2.11 16.16 11.18
C ASN A 101 0.99 15.40 10.46
N TYR A 102 0.91 15.53 9.14
CA TYR A 102 -0.21 15.02 8.33
C TYR A 102 0.14 13.82 7.45
N GLY A 103 1.42 13.44 7.36
CA GLY A 103 1.89 12.30 6.58
C GLY A 103 1.63 10.96 7.24
N ARG A 104 1.02 10.02 6.53
CA ARG A 104 0.71 8.66 7.00
C ARG A 104 0.93 7.63 5.90
N VAL A 105 1.27 6.41 6.29
CA VAL A 105 1.19 5.25 5.39
C VAL A 105 -0.26 4.78 5.38
N VAL A 106 -0.87 4.76 4.20
CA VAL A 106 -2.28 4.38 4.02
C VAL A 106 -2.45 3.00 3.42
N ARG A 107 -1.42 2.46 2.77
CA ARG A 107 -1.42 1.14 2.16
C ARG A 107 -0.02 0.52 2.14
N VAL A 108 0.04 -0.78 2.40
CA VAL A 108 1.26 -1.60 2.40
C VAL A 108 0.88 -2.98 1.87
N ASP A 109 1.43 -3.33 0.71
CA ASP A 109 1.18 -4.60 0.03
C ASP A 109 2.51 -5.26 -0.40
N PRO A 110 2.61 -6.60 -0.33
CA PRO A 110 3.78 -7.30 -0.83
C PRO A 110 3.86 -7.16 -2.36
N ILE A 111 5.08 -6.96 -2.87
CA ILE A 111 5.38 -7.07 -4.31
C ILE A 111 6.04 -8.42 -4.56
N ASN A 112 6.97 -8.81 -3.70
CA ASN A 112 7.63 -10.12 -3.65
C ASN A 112 8.17 -10.35 -2.23
N ASP A 113 8.98 -11.41 -2.04
CA ASP A 113 9.52 -11.82 -0.73
C ASP A 113 10.41 -10.77 -0.05
N GLU A 114 10.97 -9.83 -0.81
CA GLU A 114 11.93 -8.83 -0.32
C GLU A 114 11.37 -7.40 -0.35
N TYR A 115 10.43 -7.13 -1.26
CA TYR A 115 9.94 -5.79 -1.57
C TYR A 115 8.46 -5.62 -1.28
N TRP A 116 8.15 -4.46 -0.72
CA TRP A 116 6.80 -4.03 -0.39
C TRP A 116 6.47 -2.73 -1.11
N GLY A 117 5.27 -2.67 -1.69
CA GLY A 117 4.68 -1.44 -2.21
C GLY A 117 4.04 -0.66 -1.07
N VAL A 118 4.42 0.61 -0.93
CA VAL A 118 3.90 1.49 0.11
C VAL A 118 3.31 2.74 -0.51
N VAL A 119 2.10 3.07 -0.08
CA VAL A 119 1.45 4.35 -0.37
C VAL A 119 1.53 5.22 0.88
N PHE A 120 2.26 6.32 0.78
CA PHE A 120 2.32 7.38 1.76
C PHE A 120 1.49 8.57 1.28
N GLN A 121 0.68 9.14 2.17
CA GLN A 121 -0.14 10.31 1.85
C GLN A 121 0.06 11.40 2.90
N VAL A 122 0.14 12.65 2.45
CA VAL A 122 -0.03 13.84 3.29
C VAL A 122 -1.46 14.32 3.09
N HIS A 123 -2.29 14.25 4.14
CA HIS A 123 -3.69 14.66 4.05
C HIS A 123 -4.00 15.83 4.99
N LYS A 124 -4.38 16.97 4.42
CA LYS A 124 -4.78 18.18 5.15
C LYS A 124 -5.85 18.93 4.35
N ILE A 125 -6.90 19.40 5.01
CA ILE A 125 -7.88 20.28 4.34
C ILE A 125 -7.17 21.54 3.83
N GLY A 126 -7.36 21.84 2.53
CA GLY A 126 -6.73 22.96 1.85
C GLY A 126 -5.23 22.81 1.61
N LEU A 127 -4.71 21.57 1.53
CA LEU A 127 -3.28 21.29 1.36
C LEU A 127 -2.66 22.03 0.16
N ARG A 128 -3.34 22.04 -0.99
CA ARG A 128 -2.82 22.70 -2.20
C ARG A 128 -2.60 24.20 -1.99
N GLU A 129 -3.55 24.88 -1.33
CA GLU A 129 -3.43 26.31 -1.02
C GLU A 129 -2.39 26.56 0.08
N GLU A 130 -2.24 25.64 1.03
CA GLU A 130 -1.14 25.68 1.98
C GLU A 130 0.21 25.66 1.27
N PHE A 131 0.43 24.75 0.33
CA PHE A 131 1.70 24.68 -0.41
C PHE A 131 2.01 25.95 -1.19
N LYS A 132 1.02 26.60 -1.79
CA LYS A 132 1.22 27.90 -2.46
C LYS A 132 1.62 29.01 -1.49
N ARG A 133 1.19 28.97 -0.22
CA ARG A 133 1.49 29.98 0.81
C ARG A 133 2.84 29.79 1.50
N ILE A 134 3.39 28.59 1.44
CA ILE A 134 4.65 28.23 2.11
C ILE A 134 5.87 28.77 1.38
N TRP A 135 5.75 28.92 0.07
CA TRP A 135 6.83 29.40 -0.78
C TRP A 135 7.17 30.86 -0.51
#